data_AF-A0AAW2ZVW8-F1
#
_entry.id   AF-A0AAW2ZVW8-F1
#
_cell.length_a   1.000
_cell.length_b   1.000
_cell.length_c   1.000
_cell.angle_alpha   90.00
_cell.angle_beta   90.00
_cell.angle_gamma   90.00
#
_symmetry.space_group_name_H-M   'P 1'
#
loop_
_entity.id
_entity.type
_entity.pdbx_description
1 polymer ?
#
loop_
_entity_poly.entity_id
_entity_poly.type
_entity_poly.pdbx_seq_one_letter_code
_entity_poly.pdbx_strand_id
1 'polypeptide(L)'
;TLGTEGPYYVAFVTPSIHYTMGGCLISPSAEMQTIDDTGVTPVRRPILGLFGAGEVTGGVHGGNRLGGNSLLECVVFGRIAGARAAAILQEGAAGLPLLGGGQAG
;
A
#
# COMPACT_ATOMS: atom_id res chain seq x y z
N THR A 1 20.48 -39.06 4.84
CA THR A 1 19.24 -39.88 4.77
C THR A 1 18.37 -39.51 5.95
N LEU A 2 17.05 -39.37 5.77
CA LEU A 2 16.15 -39.39 6.94
C LEU A 2 16.43 -40.69 7.71
N GLY A 3 16.57 -40.62 9.04
CA GLY A 3 16.78 -41.81 9.87
C GLY A 3 15.66 -42.84 9.69
N THR A 4 15.92 -44.10 10.05
CA THR A 4 15.01 -45.25 9.86
C THR A 4 13.91 -45.37 10.92
N GLU A 5 13.93 -44.51 11.94
CA GLU A 5 12.98 -44.56 13.04
C GLU A 5 11.88 -43.51 12.83
N GLY A 6 10.65 -44.01 12.73
CA GLY A 6 9.44 -43.21 12.51
C GLY A 6 8.91 -42.56 13.79
N PRO A 7 7.74 -41.90 13.70
CA PRO A 7 6.80 -41.92 12.57
C PRO A 7 7.16 -40.99 11.40
N TYR A 8 6.81 -41.42 10.18
CA TYR A 8 6.90 -40.60 8.96
C TYR A 8 5.53 -40.05 8.58
N TYR A 9 5.50 -38.81 8.08
CA TYR A 9 4.28 -38.14 7.64
C TYR A 9 4.43 -37.69 6.19
N VAL A 10 3.36 -37.86 5.40
CA VAL A 10 3.28 -37.46 4.00
C VAL A 10 1.97 -36.72 3.79
N ALA A 11 2.01 -35.62 3.02
CA ALA A 11 0.84 -34.86 2.63
C ALA A 11 0.91 -34.50 1.14
N PHE A 12 -0.26 -34.40 0.51
CA PHE A 12 -0.40 -33.84 -0.83
C PHE A 12 -0.45 -32.33 -0.75
N VAL A 13 0.28 -31.64 -1.64
CA VAL A 13 0.36 -30.18 -1.67
C VAL A 13 0.13 -29.71 -3.10
N THR A 14 -0.64 -28.64 -3.26
CA THR A 14 -0.88 -27.98 -4.54
C THR A 14 -0.68 -26.47 -4.41
N PRO A 15 -0.17 -25.77 -5.44
CA PRO A 15 -0.12 -24.32 -5.44
C PRO A 15 -1.51 -23.69 -5.27
N SER A 16 -1.56 -22.55 -4.57
CA SER A 16 -2.75 -21.72 -4.42
C SER A 16 -2.36 -20.26 -4.62
N ILE A 17 -3.31 -19.44 -5.11
CA ILE A 17 -3.15 -17.99 -5.09
C ILE A 17 -2.95 -17.57 -3.63
N HIS A 18 -1.96 -16.70 -3.39
CA HIS A 18 -1.51 -16.39 -2.04
C HIS A 18 -1.38 -14.88 -1.77
N TYR A 19 -0.97 -14.08 -2.75
CA TYR A 19 -0.80 -12.64 -2.57
C TYR A 19 -0.82 -11.89 -3.92
N THR A 20 -1.36 -10.68 -3.94
CA THR A 20 -1.25 -9.75 -5.07
C THR A 20 -0.26 -8.64 -4.77
N MET A 21 0.92 -8.67 -5.41
CA MET A 21 1.98 -7.67 -5.19
C MET A 21 1.70 -6.31 -5.84
N GLY A 22 0.83 -6.30 -6.85
CA GLY A 22 0.34 -5.07 -7.46
C GLY A 22 -0.76 -4.45 -6.60
N GLY A 23 -1.18 -3.24 -6.98
CA GLY A 23 -2.21 -2.51 -6.24
C GLY A 23 -2.16 -1.04 -6.57
N CYS A 24 -2.85 -0.25 -5.77
CA CYS A 24 -2.86 1.19 -5.94
C CYS A 24 -1.50 1.80 -5.57
N LEU A 25 -1.10 2.81 -6.33
CA LEU A 25 0.18 3.47 -6.14
C LEU A 25 0.12 4.41 -4.93
N ILE A 26 1.09 4.29 -4.04
CA ILE A 26 1.23 5.15 -2.86
C ILE A 26 2.58 5.88 -2.83
N SER A 27 2.62 7.05 -2.21
CA SER A 27 3.87 7.73 -1.84
C SER A 27 4.50 7.08 -0.60
N PRO A 28 5.78 7.37 -0.27
CA PRO A 28 6.37 6.96 1.02
C PRO A 28 5.61 7.50 2.25
N SER A 29 4.82 8.56 2.07
CA SER A 29 3.91 9.12 3.08
C SER A 29 2.53 8.45 3.09
N ALA A 30 2.38 7.33 2.38
CA ALA A 30 1.15 6.54 2.25
C ALA A 30 -0.01 7.26 1.54
N GLU A 31 0.23 8.36 0.81
CA GLU A 31 -0.81 9.05 0.04
C GLU A 31 -1.08 8.30 -1.26
N MET A 32 -2.35 8.10 -1.59
CA MET A 32 -2.73 7.49 -2.86
C MET A 32 -2.38 8.43 -4.01
N GLN A 33 -1.83 7.89 -5.10
CA GLN A 33 -1.38 8.70 -6.25
C GLN A 33 -2.25 8.45 -7.47
N THR A 34 -2.65 9.54 -8.14
CA THR A 34 -3.12 9.51 -9.53
C THR A 34 -1.95 9.74 -10.47
N ILE A 35 -2.11 9.31 -11.72
CA ILE A 35 -1.14 9.52 -12.80
C ILE A 35 -1.81 10.43 -13.83
N ASP A 36 -1.19 11.57 -14.09
CA ASP A 36 -1.52 12.45 -15.20
C ASP A 36 -0.58 12.11 -16.36
N ASP A 37 -1.11 11.50 -17.41
CA ASP A 37 -0.39 11.05 -18.61
C ASP A 37 -0.59 11.98 -19.81
N THR A 38 -1.19 13.16 -19.60
CA THR A 38 -1.51 14.10 -20.69
C THR A 38 -0.29 14.85 -21.24
N GLY A 39 0.84 14.83 -20.53
CA GLY A 39 2.10 15.47 -20.92
C GLY A 39 3.14 14.51 -21.51
N VAL A 40 4.30 15.06 -21.92
CA VAL A 40 5.44 14.28 -22.47
C VAL A 40 5.99 13.26 -21.46
N THR A 41 5.77 13.47 -20.17
CA THR A 41 6.19 12.55 -19.10
C THR A 41 5.04 12.39 -18.09
N PRO A 42 4.66 11.16 -17.73
CA PRO A 42 3.64 10.93 -16.71
C PRO A 42 4.02 11.56 -15.37
N VAL A 43 3.12 12.33 -14.78
CA VAL A 43 3.31 12.97 -13.49
C VAL A 43 2.42 12.31 -12.44
N ARG A 44 3.02 11.91 -11.32
CA ARG A 44 2.28 11.37 -10.18
C ARG A 44 1.84 12.51 -9.26
N ARG A 45 0.58 12.52 -8.86
CA ARG A 45 0.04 13.53 -7.94
C ARG A 45 -0.71 12.83 -6.80
N PRO A 46 -0.54 13.26 -5.53
CA PRO A 46 -1.32 12.72 -4.43
C PRO A 46 -2.80 13.11 -4.59
N ILE A 47 -3.68 12.20 -4.18
CA ILE A 47 -5.10 12.45 -4.04
C ILE A 47 -5.34 12.95 -2.62
N LEU A 48 -5.81 14.18 -2.47
CA LEU A 48 -5.94 14.83 -1.16
C LEU A 48 -6.87 14.04 -0.24
N GLY A 49 -6.40 13.77 0.98
CA GLY A 49 -7.16 13.06 2.01
C GLY A 49 -7.31 11.55 1.79
N LEU A 50 -6.72 11.00 0.72
CA LEU A 50 -6.76 9.56 0.44
C LEU A 50 -5.42 8.89 0.72
N PHE A 51 -5.43 7.91 1.62
CA PHE A 51 -4.25 7.16 2.03
C PHE A 51 -4.46 5.66 1.84
N GLY A 52 -3.38 4.91 1.65
CA GLY A 52 -3.41 3.46 1.43
C GLY A 52 -2.29 2.73 2.18
N ALA A 53 -2.59 1.51 2.64
CA ALA A 53 -1.64 0.61 3.27
C ALA A 53 -2.09 -0.85 3.11
N GLY A 54 -1.15 -1.79 3.13
CA GLY A 54 -1.42 -3.23 3.03
C GLY A 54 -1.48 -3.71 1.58
N GLU A 55 -1.99 -4.94 1.40
CA GLU A 55 -2.06 -5.65 0.10
C GLU A 55 -2.85 -4.91 -0.99
N VAL A 56 -3.69 -3.93 -0.64
CA VAL A 56 -4.34 -3.05 -1.62
C VAL A 56 -3.34 -2.16 -2.37
N THR A 57 -2.13 -1.99 -1.83
CA THR A 57 -1.08 -1.12 -2.37
C THR A 57 -0.08 -1.88 -3.21
N GLY A 58 0.44 -1.21 -4.24
CA GLY A 58 1.43 -1.76 -5.15
C GLY A 58 2.83 -1.19 -4.95
N GLY A 59 3.84 -1.90 -5.45
CA GLY A 59 5.21 -1.42 -5.59
C GLY A 59 6.17 -1.83 -4.46
N VAL A 60 5.69 -2.02 -3.23
CA VAL A 60 6.54 -2.40 -2.08
C VAL A 60 7.23 -3.75 -2.30
N HIS A 61 6.56 -4.68 -2.98
CA HIS A 61 7.07 -6.03 -3.21
C HIS A 61 7.62 -6.26 -4.63
N GLY A 62 7.52 -5.27 -5.53
CA GLY A 62 7.94 -5.43 -6.93
C GLY A 62 7.30 -6.67 -7.59
N GLY A 63 8.10 -7.46 -8.30
CA GLY A 63 7.64 -8.67 -8.99
C GLY A 63 7.42 -9.89 -8.10
N ASN A 64 7.94 -9.92 -6.88
CA ASN A 64 7.80 -11.06 -5.96
C ASN A 64 7.93 -10.64 -4.50
N ARG A 65 6.94 -11.05 -3.70
CA ARG A 65 6.91 -10.82 -2.27
C ARG A 65 7.77 -11.82 -1.50
N LEU A 66 8.66 -11.33 -0.65
CA LEU A 66 9.42 -12.17 0.28
C LEU A 66 8.58 -12.51 1.53
N GLY A 67 8.73 -13.75 2.02
CA GLY A 67 8.03 -14.22 3.21
C GLY A 67 8.27 -13.31 4.42
N GLY A 68 7.21 -13.04 5.19
CA GLY A 68 7.26 -12.13 6.34
C GLY A 68 7.09 -10.64 6.02
N ASN A 69 7.31 -10.20 4.77
CA ASN A 69 7.27 -8.77 4.44
C ASN A 69 5.85 -8.16 4.46
N SER A 70 4.79 -8.93 4.19
CA SER A 70 3.41 -8.40 4.13
C SER A 70 2.92 -7.86 5.45
N LEU A 71 3.15 -8.60 6.54
CA LEU A 71 2.71 -8.16 7.86
C LEU A 71 3.49 -6.91 8.28
N LEU A 72 4.78 -6.86 7.96
CA LEU A 72 5.60 -5.68 8.19
C LEU A 72 5.11 -4.47 7.37
N GLU A 73 4.81 -4.66 6.10
CA GLU A 73 4.26 -3.65 5.18
C GLU A 73 2.94 -3.10 5.71
N CYS A 74 1.97 -3.96 6.06
CA CYS A 74 0.71 -3.56 6.68
C CYS A 74 0.91 -2.70 7.94
N VAL A 75 1.79 -3.10 8.86
CA VAL A 75 1.99 -2.37 10.13
C VAL A 75 2.69 -1.04 9.91
N VAL A 76 3.75 -1.01 9.09
CA VAL A 76 4.54 0.21 8.84
C VAL A 76 3.71 1.23 8.06
N PHE A 77 3.18 0.85 6.90
CA PHE A 77 2.38 1.78 6.09
C PHE A 77 1.04 2.09 6.74
N GLY A 78 0.44 1.16 7.49
CA GLY A 78 -0.79 1.41 8.25
C GLY A 78 -0.58 2.48 9.32
N ARG A 79 0.56 2.45 10.04
CA ARG A 79 0.91 3.49 11.01
C ARG A 79 1.14 4.84 10.34
N ILE A 80 1.85 4.86 9.21
CA ILE A 80 2.10 6.09 8.45
C ILE A 80 0.78 6.68 7.94
N ALA A 81 -0.04 5.88 7.25
CA ALA A 81 -1.34 6.29 6.72
C ALA A 81 -2.24 6.85 7.82
N GLY A 82 -2.36 6.15 8.96
CA GLY A 82 -3.17 6.59 10.09
C GLY A 82 -2.70 7.92 10.69
N ALA A 83 -1.39 8.09 10.88
CA ALA A 83 -0.82 9.35 11.40
C ALA A 83 -1.05 10.52 10.43
N ARG A 84 -0.88 10.30 9.13
CA ARG A 84 -1.09 11.33 8.10
C ARG A 84 -2.56 11.70 7.93
N ALA A 85 -3.45 10.71 7.96
CA ALA A 85 -4.90 10.93 7.93
C ALA A 85 -5.36 11.76 9.14
N ALA A 86 -4.85 11.47 10.33
CA ALA A 86 -5.14 12.26 11.54
C ALA A 86 -4.61 13.70 11.46
N ALA A 87 -3.40 13.89 10.92
CA ALA A 87 -2.79 15.22 10.78
C ALA A 87 -3.58 16.12 9.82
N ILE A 88 -4.05 15.60 8.68
CA ILE A 88 -4.84 16.38 7.71
C ILE A 88 -6.11 16.97 8.35
N LEU A 89 -6.78 16.23 9.25
CA LEU A 89 -7.97 16.73 9.95
C LEU A 89 -7.63 17.84 10.94
N GLN A 90 -6.47 17.77 11.59
CA GLN A 90 -5.99 18.80 12.52
C GLN A 90 -5.57 20.08 11.78
N GLU A 91 -4.92 19.93 10.62
CA GLU A 91 -4.55 21.05 9.75
C GLU A 91 -5.78 21.72 9.11
N GLY A 92 -6.79 20.93 8.72
CA GLY A 92 -8.09 21.45 8.28
C GLY A 92 -8.88 22.15 9.38
N ALA A 93 -8.77 21.70 10.64
CA ALA A 93 -9.36 22.37 11.81
C ALA A 93 -8.61 23.67 12.19
N ALA A 94 -7.36 23.84 11.77
CA ALA A 94 -6.54 25.04 11.99
C ALA A 94 -6.77 26.15 10.94
N GLY A 95 -7.75 25.99 10.04
CA GLY A 95 -8.20 27.06 9.14
C GLY A 95 -7.33 27.32 7.90
N LEU A 96 -6.44 26.40 7.52
CA LEU A 96 -5.80 26.48 6.21
C LEU A 96 -6.80 26.06 5.12
N PRO A 97 -6.91 26.78 3.98
CA PRO A 97 -7.87 26.42 2.96
C PRO A 97 -7.55 25.03 2.41
N LEU A 98 -8.52 24.12 2.50
CA LEU A 98 -8.55 22.95 1.63
C LEU A 98 -8.72 23.50 0.20
N LEU A 99 -7.61 23.73 -0.50
CA LEU A 99 -7.60 24.20 -1.88
C LEU A 99 -8.24 23.11 -2.77
N GLY A 100 -9.55 23.20 -2.88
CA GLY A 100 -10.42 22.29 -3.63
C GLY A 100 -11.87 22.77 -3.73
N GLY A 101 -12.17 24.00 -3.31
CA GLY A 101 -13.39 24.68 -3.76
C GLY A 101 -13.24 25.00 -5.23
N GLY A 102 -13.92 24.25 -6.09
CA GLY A 102 -13.98 24.50 -7.53
C GLY A 102 -14.26 25.98 -7.81
N GLN A 103 -13.45 26.57 -8.68
CA GLN A 103 -13.85 27.76 -9.41
C GLN A 103 -15.04 27.35 -10.27
N ALA A 104 -16.23 27.77 -9.86
CA ALA A 104 -17.40 27.77 -10.72
C ALA A 104 -17.12 28.67 -11.93
N GLY A 105 -17.38 28.15 -13.12
CA GLY A 105 -17.76 28.99 -14.26
C GLY A 105 -19.14 29.59 -14.04
#